data_AF-A0A525C824-F1
#
_entry.id   AF-A0A525C824-F1
#
_cell.length_a   1.000
_cell.length_b   1.000
_cell.length_c   1.000
_cell.angle_alpha   90.00
_cell.angle_beta   90.00
_cell.angle_gamma   90.00
#
_symmetry.space_group_name_H-M   'P 1'
#
loop_
_entity.id
_entity.type
_entity.pdbx_description
1 polymer ?
#
loop_
_entity_poly.entity_id
_entity_poly.type
_entity_poly.pdbx_seq_one_letter_code
_entity_poly.pdbx_strand_id
1 'polypeptide(L)'
;MYDDNSPDKSSRNQTIIRPKPGGRKPSPQGESSQPYGYQEQSPPPPPPQSGQQIPDDYLSPQQPLPKQSQQAEPVYSALHGSQRIMEQIPIGMNPIIDAAGTIFSLVNQLQNTANHPDIRSLHRQASELIRDFEKRLRDLNIDPDTIFSAKYAMCAIVDEIVLNTPWGSHSFWSTESLLTTFHRETWGGEHVYQILEVALRNPEQNRYLLELLHLCLSLGFMGKLRVTDRGALQHDEIRDKIYRALRNQIGDYNKVLSPNPTSEQRKFKKLTGLIPAWVIISILCLILFGVYAGFSWSLSEKSQPVFTEIHALVPNTKPKVEKQQDIQIASPEQNTFIPVKKEYAKTLREILSKEISQNKLDVKDDIPGQVTVVLRSNGLFRSGAAKVSKNYSRILKKIGNALIDIEGDIQVIGHTDSDGIHTLRFPSNWHLSIARAKAVTSQLTKIPELDGRIVTEGRGATEPLVENNSRTNKALNRRVEILILQ
;
A
#
# COMPACT_ATOMS: atom_id res chain seq x y z
N MET A 1 -15.13 53.28 40.78
CA MET A 1 -16.10 53.06 41.87
C MET A 1 -16.92 51.84 41.45
N TYR A 2 -16.66 50.71 42.12
CA TYR A 2 -17.37 49.42 42.14
C TYR A 2 -17.54 48.56 40.88
N ASP A 3 -16.85 47.39 40.93
CA ASP A 3 -17.26 45.99 40.67
C ASP A 3 -18.74 45.74 40.24
N ASP A 4 -19.13 44.70 39.48
CA ASP A 4 -18.81 43.30 39.76
C ASP A 4 -19.28 42.29 38.65
N ASN A 5 -18.43 41.28 38.41
CA ASN A 5 -18.64 39.84 38.12
C ASN A 5 -19.53 39.24 36.99
N SER A 6 -18.82 38.59 36.03
CA SER A 6 -18.70 37.11 35.84
C SER A 6 -19.80 36.31 35.06
N PRO A 7 -19.52 35.11 34.48
CA PRO A 7 -18.56 34.85 33.39
C PRO A 7 -19.06 33.88 32.28
N ASP A 8 -18.16 33.68 31.32
CA ASP A 8 -18.15 32.95 30.05
C ASP A 8 -18.30 31.41 30.12
N LYS A 9 -18.82 30.82 29.03
CA LYS A 9 -18.99 29.37 28.78
C LYS A 9 -18.15 28.95 27.57
N SER A 10 -17.09 28.17 27.76
CA SER A 10 -16.70 27.15 26.76
C SER A 10 -15.73 26.09 27.33
N SER A 11 -15.78 24.91 26.71
CA SER A 11 -14.82 23.78 26.76
C SER A 11 -14.94 22.73 27.89
N ARG A 12 -15.59 21.61 27.56
CA ARG A 12 -15.47 20.30 28.24
C ARG A 12 -14.67 19.35 27.34
N ASN A 13 -13.52 18.88 27.81
CA ASN A 13 -12.98 17.52 27.67
C ASN A 13 -11.58 17.47 28.30
N GLN A 14 -11.49 17.14 29.59
CA GLN A 14 -10.25 16.77 30.28
C GLN A 14 -10.43 15.40 30.94
N THR A 15 -9.48 14.51 30.66
CA THR A 15 -9.36 13.16 31.23
C THR A 15 -8.82 13.26 32.66
N ILE A 16 -9.58 12.76 33.64
CA ILE A 16 -9.22 12.76 35.07
C ILE A 16 -8.90 11.31 35.50
N ILE A 17 -7.68 11.07 35.97
CA ILE A 17 -7.24 9.80 36.59
C ILE A 17 -7.32 9.97 38.12
N ARG A 18 -8.02 9.06 38.80
CA ARG A 18 -8.16 9.02 40.27
C ARG A 18 -7.21 7.99 40.90
N PRO A 19 -6.64 8.24 42.10
CA PRO A 19 -5.87 7.26 42.87
C PRO A 19 -6.80 6.38 43.75
N LYS A 20 -6.38 5.14 44.04
CA LYS A 20 -7.05 4.23 45.00
C LYS A 20 -6.35 4.24 46.37
N PRO A 21 -7.08 4.29 47.50
CA PRO A 21 -6.52 4.16 48.84
C PRO A 21 -6.59 2.71 49.35
N GLY A 22 -5.67 2.37 50.26
CA GLY A 22 -5.61 1.08 50.95
C GLY A 22 -6.58 0.95 52.13
N GLY A 23 -6.80 -0.30 52.57
CA GLY A 23 -7.57 -0.66 53.76
C GLY A 23 -7.33 -2.10 54.21
N ARG A 24 -6.89 -2.26 55.46
CA ARG A 24 -6.54 -3.48 56.23
C ARG A 24 -7.74 -4.37 56.62
N LYS A 25 -7.47 -5.65 56.94
CA LYS A 25 -8.05 -6.42 58.08
C LYS A 25 -7.40 -7.83 58.20
N PRO A 26 -7.57 -8.63 59.29
CA PRO A 26 -6.82 -8.58 60.57
C PRO A 26 -6.21 -9.95 61.00
N SER A 27 -5.44 -9.95 62.11
CA SER A 27 -4.96 -11.17 62.81
C SER A 27 -6.00 -11.70 63.83
N PRO A 28 -5.86 -12.96 64.28
CA PRO A 28 -5.78 -13.20 65.72
C PRO A 28 -4.73 -14.23 66.17
N GLN A 29 -4.37 -14.09 67.45
CA GLN A 29 -3.28 -14.69 68.22
C GLN A 29 -3.50 -16.15 68.65
N GLY A 30 -2.40 -16.79 69.06
CA GLY A 30 -2.35 -17.93 69.98
C GLY A 30 -0.91 -18.17 70.47
N GLU A 31 -0.64 -17.85 71.73
CA GLU A 31 0.59 -18.05 72.52
C GLU A 31 0.93 -19.56 72.65
N SER A 32 2.14 -20.06 72.95
CA SER A 32 3.07 -19.71 74.03
C SER A 32 4.42 -20.48 73.92
N SER A 33 5.39 -20.06 74.76
CA SER A 33 6.58 -20.77 75.31
C SER A 33 7.93 -20.83 74.53
N GLN A 34 8.92 -20.09 75.05
CA GLN A 34 10.39 -20.32 75.00
C GLN A 34 10.82 -21.26 76.19
N PRO A 35 12.10 -21.69 76.46
CA PRO A 35 13.43 -21.18 76.02
C PRO A 35 14.59 -22.23 75.82
N TYR A 36 15.83 -21.71 75.64
CA TYR A 36 17.19 -22.34 75.59
C TYR A 36 17.57 -23.01 74.24
N GLY A 37 18.78 -22.97 73.66
CA GLY A 37 20.12 -22.45 74.00
C GLY A 37 21.18 -23.21 73.14
N TYR A 38 22.35 -22.61 72.88
CA TYR A 38 23.61 -23.15 72.31
C TYR A 38 23.92 -23.06 70.79
N GLN A 39 25.19 -22.66 70.55
CA GLN A 39 25.95 -22.56 69.30
C GLN A 39 26.32 -23.93 68.73
N GLU A 40 26.50 -24.06 67.40
CA GLU A 40 27.68 -24.75 66.85
C GLU A 40 27.92 -24.51 65.35
N GLN A 41 29.18 -24.64 64.97
CA GLN A 41 29.83 -24.24 63.72
C GLN A 41 29.51 -25.17 62.53
N SER A 42 29.48 -24.62 61.32
CA SER A 42 29.41 -25.39 60.08
C SER A 42 30.79 -25.97 59.69
N PRO A 43 30.91 -27.26 59.30
CA PRO A 43 32.15 -27.81 58.76
C PRO A 43 32.29 -27.62 57.23
N PRO A 44 33.52 -27.64 56.67
CA PRO A 44 33.82 -27.36 55.26
C PRO A 44 33.67 -28.59 54.35
N PRO A 45 33.64 -28.42 53.00
CA PRO A 45 33.46 -29.52 52.05
C PRO A 45 34.77 -30.29 51.76
N PRO A 46 34.69 -31.58 51.35
CA PRO A 46 35.85 -32.41 51.04
C PRO A 46 36.37 -32.28 49.58
N PRO A 47 37.61 -32.74 49.28
CA PRO A 47 38.32 -32.54 48.00
C PRO A 47 38.06 -33.65 46.95
N PRO A 48 38.52 -33.49 45.69
CA PRO A 48 38.15 -34.38 44.59
C PRO A 48 39.12 -35.56 44.41
N GLN A 49 38.60 -36.73 43.99
CA GLN A 49 39.39 -37.80 43.39
C GLN A 49 38.68 -38.47 42.20
N SER A 50 39.53 -38.90 41.29
CA SER A 50 39.36 -39.33 39.90
C SER A 50 39.00 -40.81 39.70
N GLY A 51 38.28 -41.12 38.61
CA GLY A 51 38.40 -42.39 37.88
C GLY A 51 37.09 -42.99 37.35
N GLN A 52 37.11 -43.41 36.07
CA GLN A 52 36.18 -44.29 35.32
C GLN A 52 34.84 -43.68 34.84
N GLN A 53 34.30 -43.92 33.65
CA GLN A 53 34.71 -44.46 32.33
C GLN A 53 33.47 -44.20 31.43
N ILE A 54 33.60 -43.54 30.28
CA ILE A 54 32.45 -43.27 29.36
C ILE A 54 32.58 -44.20 28.13
N PRO A 55 31.55 -44.95 27.74
CA PRO A 55 31.62 -45.86 26.59
C PRO A 55 31.72 -45.16 25.23
N ASP A 56 32.58 -45.73 24.39
CA ASP A 56 32.79 -45.43 22.98
C ASP A 56 31.57 -45.82 22.13
N ASP A 57 30.84 -44.86 21.57
CA ASP A 57 30.13 -45.08 20.31
C ASP A 57 29.73 -43.75 19.68
N TYR A 58 30.55 -43.25 18.74
CA TYR A 58 30.18 -42.42 17.58
C TYR A 58 31.47 -42.13 16.78
N LEU A 59 32.03 -43.15 16.10
CA LEU A 59 33.00 -42.93 15.03
C LEU A 59 32.26 -42.69 13.71
N SER A 60 32.58 -41.58 13.03
CA SER A 60 32.37 -41.43 11.59
C SER A 60 33.66 -40.93 10.94
N PRO A 61 33.95 -41.30 9.68
CA PRO A 61 35.32 -41.51 9.21
C PRO A 61 36.05 -40.24 8.78
N GLN A 62 37.36 -40.20 9.08
CA GLN A 62 38.31 -39.19 8.62
C GLN A 62 38.49 -39.23 7.09
N GLN A 63 38.31 -38.07 6.43
CA GLN A 63 38.85 -37.81 5.10
C GLN A 63 40.30 -37.30 5.22
N PRO A 64 41.23 -37.73 4.34
CA PRO A 64 42.65 -37.43 4.48
C PRO A 64 43.02 -36.00 4.05
N LEU A 65 43.92 -35.37 4.83
CA LEU A 65 44.59 -34.10 4.50
C LEU A 65 45.56 -34.27 3.31
N PRO A 66 45.59 -33.34 2.35
CA PRO A 66 46.74 -33.15 1.45
C PRO A 66 47.87 -32.37 2.16
N LYS A 67 49.11 -32.81 1.92
CA LYS A 67 50.36 -32.27 2.46
C LYS A 67 50.81 -30.95 1.79
N GLN A 68 51.27 -30.03 2.64
CA GLN A 68 52.32 -28.98 2.49
C GLN A 68 52.58 -28.33 1.13
N SER A 69 52.54 -26.99 1.06
CA SER A 69 53.75 -26.13 1.04
C SER A 69 53.42 -24.64 0.87
N GLN A 70 53.74 -23.82 1.88
CA GLN A 70 54.63 -22.64 1.82
C GLN A 70 54.45 -21.80 3.09
N GLN A 71 55.59 -21.52 3.73
CA GLN A 71 55.75 -20.88 5.02
C GLN A 71 55.26 -19.43 4.98
N ALA A 72 54.33 -19.06 5.87
CA ALA A 72 54.13 -17.69 6.27
C ALA A 72 54.88 -17.47 7.59
N GLU A 73 55.87 -16.58 7.56
CA GLU A 73 56.57 -16.11 8.77
C GLU A 73 55.56 -15.54 9.79
N PRO A 74 55.75 -15.76 11.11
CA PRO A 74 54.91 -15.15 12.10
C PRO A 74 55.16 -13.63 12.14
N VAL A 75 54.09 -12.87 11.97
CA VAL A 75 53.98 -11.39 11.95
C VAL A 75 54.33 -10.73 13.30
N TYR A 76 55.14 -11.38 14.15
CA TYR A 76 55.45 -10.92 15.51
C TYR A 76 56.66 -9.99 15.63
N SER A 77 57.35 -9.67 14.54
CA SER A 77 58.52 -8.76 14.52
C SER A 77 58.18 -7.29 14.23
N ALA A 78 56.91 -6.92 14.01
CA ALA A 78 56.50 -5.54 13.71
C ALA A 78 56.13 -4.68 14.94
N LEU A 79 56.37 -5.15 16.17
CA LEU A 79 56.01 -4.42 17.40
C LEU A 79 57.17 -3.61 18.03
N HIS A 80 58.38 -3.68 17.48
CA HIS A 80 59.52 -2.88 17.94
C HIS A 80 60.00 -1.93 16.84
N GLY A 81 59.27 -0.85 16.60
CA GLY A 81 59.70 0.11 15.59
C GLY A 81 58.66 1.14 15.21
N SER A 82 57.99 1.74 16.19
CA SER A 82 57.12 2.89 15.97
C SER A 82 56.74 3.47 17.33
N GLN A 83 57.48 4.50 17.79
CA GLN A 83 56.85 5.60 18.52
C GLN A 83 55.87 6.28 17.55
N ARG A 84 54.77 5.58 17.21
CA ARG A 84 53.64 6.18 16.54
C ARG A 84 52.91 6.94 17.63
N ILE A 85 53.08 8.26 17.58
CA ILE A 85 52.10 9.23 18.05
C ILE A 85 50.73 8.59 17.80
N MET A 86 50.01 8.23 18.87
CA MET A 86 48.60 7.90 18.74
C MET A 86 47.95 9.15 18.15
N GLU A 87 47.80 9.16 16.84
CA GLU A 87 47.01 10.15 16.13
C GLU A 87 45.58 9.92 16.61
N GLN A 88 45.19 10.68 17.64
CA GLN A 88 43.94 10.53 18.34
C GLN A 88 42.83 10.78 17.33
N ILE A 89 42.06 9.73 17.05
CA ILE A 89 40.90 9.78 16.16
C ILE A 89 39.95 10.82 16.76
N PRO A 90 39.52 11.87 16.03
CA PRO A 90 38.54 12.82 16.54
C PRO A 90 37.26 12.04 16.88
N ILE A 91 36.89 12.07 18.16
CA ILE A 91 35.81 11.26 18.73
C ILE A 91 34.47 12.01 18.56
N GLY A 92 34.50 13.34 18.49
CA GLY A 92 33.32 14.18 18.41
C GLY A 92 33.42 15.36 17.43
N MET A 93 32.41 16.23 17.48
CA MET A 93 32.40 17.52 16.77
C MET A 93 33.02 18.65 17.61
N ASN A 94 33.49 18.34 18.82
CA ASN A 94 33.98 19.32 19.78
C ASN A 94 35.52 19.23 19.88
N PRO A 95 36.25 20.22 19.36
CA PRO A 95 37.72 20.20 19.33
C PRO A 95 38.34 20.18 20.74
N ILE A 96 37.66 20.74 21.74
CA ILE A 96 38.16 20.77 23.12
C ILE A 96 38.08 19.38 23.75
N ILE A 97 36.97 18.67 23.55
CA ILE A 97 36.81 17.29 24.05
C ILE A 97 37.76 16.35 23.35
N ASP A 98 37.94 16.49 22.03
CA ASP A 98 38.88 15.66 21.26
C ASP A 98 40.31 15.85 21.77
N ALA A 99 40.73 17.08 22.06
CA ALA A 99 42.04 17.36 22.64
C ALA A 99 42.21 16.77 24.06
N ALA A 100 41.12 16.68 24.83
CA ALA A 100 41.10 16.15 26.20
C ALA A 100 41.02 14.61 26.29
N GLY A 101 40.87 13.90 25.16
CA GLY A 101 40.61 12.45 25.14
C GLY A 101 41.59 11.60 25.96
N THR A 102 42.90 11.89 25.88
CA THR A 102 43.93 11.20 26.70
C THR A 102 43.81 11.46 28.18
N ILE A 103 43.39 12.67 28.57
CA ILE A 103 43.19 13.01 29.99
C ILE A 103 41.96 12.25 30.51
N PHE A 104 40.88 12.16 29.74
CA PHE A 104 39.71 11.36 30.14
C PHE A 104 40.01 9.86 30.23
N SER A 105 40.85 9.33 29.33
CA SER A 105 41.34 7.95 29.44
C SER A 105 42.10 7.74 30.74
N LEU A 106 42.96 8.68 31.13
CA LEU A 106 43.68 8.63 32.40
C LEU A 106 42.70 8.69 33.59
N VAL A 107 41.74 9.62 33.57
CA VAL A 107 40.72 9.75 34.61
C VAL A 107 39.97 8.43 34.82
N ASN A 108 39.51 7.79 33.74
CA ASN A 108 38.79 6.52 33.82
C ASN A 108 39.67 5.37 34.36
N GLN A 109 40.96 5.35 34.03
CA GLN A 109 41.91 4.38 34.58
C GLN A 109 42.13 4.60 36.09
N LEU A 110 42.29 5.86 36.51
CA LEU A 110 42.53 6.22 37.91
C LEU A 110 41.35 5.91 38.82
N GLN A 111 40.11 6.11 38.35
CA GLN A 111 38.90 5.77 39.10
C GLN A 111 38.85 4.30 39.52
N ASN A 112 39.46 3.41 38.74
CA ASN A 112 39.46 1.96 38.98
C ASN A 112 40.77 1.44 39.60
N THR A 113 41.67 2.34 40.01
CA THR A 113 43.01 1.96 40.50
C THR A 113 43.07 1.94 42.04
N ALA A 114 43.12 0.73 42.61
CA ALA A 114 43.18 0.54 44.07
C ALA A 114 44.55 0.91 44.69
N ASN A 115 45.65 0.80 43.93
CA ASN A 115 47.00 1.17 44.37
C ASN A 115 47.84 1.60 43.15
N HIS A 116 48.73 2.57 43.33
CA HIS A 116 49.65 3.02 42.29
C HIS A 116 51.11 3.04 42.78
N PRO A 117 52.03 2.30 42.13
CA PRO A 117 53.40 2.10 42.64
C PRO A 117 54.28 3.36 42.58
N ASP A 118 54.09 4.25 41.60
CA ASP A 118 54.87 5.49 41.46
C ASP A 118 53.99 6.70 41.15
N ILE A 119 53.53 7.36 42.21
CA ILE A 119 52.65 8.53 42.13
C ILE A 119 53.39 9.74 41.51
N ARG A 120 54.73 9.84 41.64
CA ARG A 120 55.50 10.96 41.07
C ARG A 120 55.57 10.88 39.56
N SER A 121 55.82 9.68 39.03
CA SER A 121 55.78 9.45 37.58
C SER A 121 54.38 9.71 37.03
N LEU A 122 53.32 9.30 37.74
CA LEU A 122 51.94 9.63 37.36
C LEU A 122 51.69 11.13 37.31
N HIS A 123 52.13 11.89 38.34
CA HIS A 123 51.95 13.35 38.36
C HIS A 123 52.68 14.03 37.21
N ARG A 124 53.90 13.58 36.90
CA ARG A 124 54.66 14.07 35.74
C ARG A 124 53.94 13.79 34.43
N GLN A 125 53.44 12.56 34.24
CA GLN A 125 52.67 12.18 33.05
C GLN A 125 51.39 13.02 32.92
N ALA A 126 50.63 13.18 34.01
CA ALA A 126 49.43 14.02 34.01
C ALA A 126 49.76 15.48 33.68
N SER A 127 50.86 16.02 34.22
CA SER A 127 51.35 17.37 33.92
C SER A 127 51.73 17.53 32.45
N GLU A 128 52.38 16.52 31.85
CA GLU A 128 52.72 16.51 30.42
C GLU A 128 51.44 16.49 29.56
N LEU A 129 50.45 15.65 29.90
CA LEU A 129 49.16 15.60 29.21
C LEU A 129 48.41 16.94 29.27
N ILE A 130 48.44 17.65 30.40
CA ILE A 130 47.82 18.98 30.54
C ILE A 130 48.53 20.02 29.67
N ARG A 131 49.88 19.97 29.57
CA ARG A 131 50.64 20.86 28.69
C ARG A 131 50.36 20.59 27.22
N ASP A 132 50.28 19.32 26.84
CA ASP A 132 49.94 18.90 25.48
C ASP A 132 48.52 19.31 25.12
N PHE A 133 47.57 19.18 26.05
CA PHE A 133 46.21 19.67 25.89
C PHE A 133 46.17 21.18 25.62
N GLU A 134 46.82 21.99 26.45
CA GLU A 134 46.90 23.44 26.26
C GLU A 134 47.56 23.82 24.92
N LYS A 135 48.62 23.10 24.54
CA LYS A 135 49.29 23.31 23.24
C LYS A 135 48.32 23.03 22.08
N ARG A 136 47.60 21.91 22.10
CA ARG A 136 46.63 21.57 21.05
C ARG A 136 45.51 22.59 20.92
N LEU A 137 44.97 23.09 22.03
CA LEU A 137 43.92 24.12 21.96
C LEU A 137 44.44 25.43 21.35
N ARG A 138 45.70 25.80 21.64
CA ARG A 138 46.36 26.93 20.99
C ARG A 138 46.58 26.71 19.49
N ASP A 139 47.01 25.50 19.10
CA ASP A 139 47.20 25.14 17.69
C ASP A 139 45.87 25.17 16.90
N LEU A 140 44.74 24.89 17.58
CA LEU A 140 43.38 24.99 17.02
C LEU A 140 42.80 26.42 17.08
N ASN A 141 43.59 27.41 17.50
CA ASN A 141 43.22 28.83 17.61
C ASN A 141 41.96 29.08 18.46
N ILE A 142 41.81 28.31 19.55
CA ILE A 142 40.74 28.51 20.54
C ILE A 142 41.05 29.77 21.36
N ASP A 143 40.00 30.48 21.78
CA ASP A 143 40.09 31.67 22.61
C ASP A 143 40.86 31.44 23.93
N PRO A 144 41.81 32.31 24.33
CA PRO A 144 42.63 32.13 25.52
C PRO A 144 41.85 31.96 26.83
N ASP A 145 40.72 32.65 27.01
CA ASP A 145 39.90 32.54 28.22
C ASP A 145 39.21 31.17 28.28
N THR A 146 38.79 30.67 27.13
CA THR A 146 38.27 29.30 26.97
C THR A 146 39.35 28.26 27.26
N ILE A 147 40.58 28.47 26.78
CA ILE A 147 41.72 27.59 27.07
C ILE A 147 42.01 27.54 28.58
N PHE A 148 42.05 28.71 29.23
CA PHE A 148 42.25 28.80 30.68
C PHE A 148 41.17 28.01 31.43
N SER A 149 39.90 28.22 31.08
CA SER A 149 38.75 27.57 31.71
C SER A 149 38.75 26.05 31.50
N ALA A 150 39.04 25.59 30.28
CA ALA A 150 39.10 24.17 29.95
C ALA A 150 40.27 23.47 30.66
N LYS A 151 41.45 24.09 30.68
CA LYS A 151 42.63 23.58 31.39
C LYS A 151 42.37 23.47 32.89
N TYR A 152 41.76 24.51 33.47
CA TYR A 152 41.38 24.52 34.88
C TYR A 152 40.45 23.34 35.22
N ALA A 153 39.41 23.12 34.43
CA ALA A 153 38.47 22.02 34.61
C ALA A 153 39.16 20.65 34.52
N MET A 154 40.11 20.47 33.60
CA MET A 154 40.91 19.24 33.47
C MET A 154 41.81 19.00 34.70
N CYS A 155 42.50 20.03 35.20
CA CYS A 155 43.27 19.90 36.43
C CYS A 155 42.37 19.54 37.62
N ALA A 156 41.22 20.20 37.75
CA ALA A 156 40.29 19.99 38.85
C ALA A 156 39.71 18.57 38.88
N ILE A 157 39.29 18.01 37.73
CA ILE A 157 38.78 16.63 37.70
C ILE A 157 39.86 15.60 37.99
N VAL A 158 41.07 15.76 37.45
CA VAL A 158 42.16 14.81 37.72
C VAL A 158 42.55 14.84 39.20
N ASP A 159 42.74 16.04 39.75
CA ASP A 159 43.08 16.21 41.18
C ASP A 159 42.00 15.60 42.07
N GLU A 160 40.73 15.86 41.77
CA GLU A 160 39.64 15.33 42.56
C GLU A 160 39.53 13.80 42.51
N ILE A 161 39.70 13.21 41.32
CA ILE A 161 39.66 11.76 41.18
C ILE A 161 40.83 11.12 41.92
N VAL A 162 42.05 11.66 41.80
CA VAL A 162 43.22 11.15 42.53
C VAL A 162 42.99 11.26 44.03
N LEU A 163 42.56 12.42 44.54
CA LEU A 163 42.37 12.64 45.98
C LEU A 163 41.24 11.79 46.58
N ASN A 164 40.30 11.31 45.77
CA ASN A 164 39.25 10.37 46.19
C ASN A 164 39.68 8.89 46.09
N THR A 165 40.88 8.57 45.61
CA THR A 165 41.44 7.21 45.70
C THR A 165 41.96 6.92 47.11
N PRO A 166 42.08 5.63 47.52
CA PRO A 166 42.63 5.26 48.83
C PRO A 166 44.07 5.74 49.08
N TRP A 167 44.85 5.97 48.02
CA TRP A 167 46.27 6.33 48.11
C TRP A 167 46.53 7.82 47.84
N GLY A 168 45.64 8.53 47.13
CA GLY A 168 45.89 9.90 46.69
C GLY A 168 45.91 10.91 47.84
N SER A 169 45.00 10.78 48.81
CA SER A 169 44.90 11.68 49.97
C SER A 169 46.14 11.60 50.90
N HIS A 170 46.79 10.44 50.97
CA HIS A 170 48.00 10.21 51.77
C HIS A 170 49.30 10.48 51.00
N SER A 171 49.20 10.93 49.74
CA SER A 171 50.34 11.20 48.88
C SER A 171 50.69 12.69 48.81
N PHE A 172 51.83 13.00 48.18
CA PHE A 172 52.25 14.38 47.90
C PHE A 172 51.28 15.14 46.98
N TRP A 173 50.34 14.44 46.32
CA TRP A 173 49.33 15.07 45.45
C TRP A 173 48.40 16.02 46.23
N SER A 174 48.22 15.79 47.53
CA SER A 174 47.46 16.69 48.41
C SER A 174 48.14 18.05 48.61
N THR A 175 49.47 18.11 48.49
CA THR A 175 50.27 19.35 48.66
C THR A 175 50.67 19.97 47.32
N GLU A 176 50.98 19.14 46.32
CA GLU A 176 51.38 19.55 44.97
C GLU A 176 50.41 18.95 43.95
N SER A 177 49.19 19.49 43.92
CA SER A 177 48.19 19.09 42.94
C SER A 177 48.47 19.72 41.56
N LEU A 178 47.81 19.25 40.51
CA LEU A 178 47.91 19.87 39.18
C LEU A 178 47.40 21.31 39.21
N LEU A 179 46.31 21.56 39.93
CA LEU A 179 45.76 22.89 40.11
C LEU A 179 46.74 23.84 40.82
N THR A 180 47.44 23.33 41.85
CA THR A 180 48.48 24.11 42.54
C THR A 180 49.66 24.40 41.60
N THR A 181 50.04 23.41 40.79
CA THR A 181 51.15 23.51 39.85
C THR A 181 50.88 24.50 38.71
N PHE A 182 49.68 24.47 38.13
CA PHE A 182 49.35 25.24 36.93
C PHE A 182 48.62 26.56 37.21
N HIS A 183 47.79 26.61 38.24
CA HIS A 183 46.94 27.75 38.58
C HIS A 183 47.30 28.40 39.92
N ARG A 184 48.24 27.82 40.69
CA ARG A 184 48.62 28.29 42.04
C ARG A 184 47.43 28.35 43.01
N GLU A 185 46.46 27.48 42.78
CA GLU A 185 45.25 27.37 43.59
C GLU A 185 45.15 25.99 44.21
N THR A 186 44.74 25.93 45.47
CA THR A 186 44.59 24.69 46.24
C THR A 186 43.15 24.19 46.30
N TRP A 187 42.16 25.00 45.90
CA TRP A 187 40.74 24.65 45.98
C TRP A 187 39.97 24.92 44.69
N GLY A 188 40.01 23.97 43.75
CA GLY A 188 39.32 24.10 42.46
C GLY A 188 37.85 23.71 42.46
N GLY A 189 37.35 23.16 43.56
CA GLY A 189 35.99 22.61 43.65
C GLY A 189 34.89 23.67 43.53
N GLU A 190 35.18 24.95 43.78
CA GLU A 190 34.20 26.04 43.64
C GLU A 190 34.36 26.80 42.32
N HIS A 191 35.59 27.08 41.90
CA HIS A 191 35.85 27.90 40.71
C HIS A 191 35.34 27.25 39.42
N VAL A 192 35.37 25.92 39.31
CA VAL A 192 34.75 25.22 38.15
C VAL A 192 33.25 25.56 38.03
N TYR A 193 32.54 25.69 39.14
CA TYR A 193 31.13 26.10 39.11
C TYR A 193 30.96 27.60 38.78
N GLN A 194 31.91 28.45 39.16
CA GLN A 194 31.91 29.87 38.75
C GLN A 194 32.13 30.00 37.23
N ILE A 195 33.12 29.28 36.68
CA ILE A 195 33.35 29.16 35.23
C ILE A 195 32.07 28.67 34.55
N LEU A 196 31.42 27.66 35.11
CA LEU A 196 30.18 27.12 34.58
C LEU A 196 29.04 28.14 34.57
N GLU A 197 28.84 28.88 35.66
CA GLU A 197 27.81 29.93 35.74
C GLU A 197 28.05 31.04 34.71
N VAL A 198 29.31 31.45 34.50
CA VAL A 198 29.68 32.43 33.48
C VAL A 198 29.43 31.86 32.07
N ALA A 199 29.82 30.62 31.81
CA ALA A 199 29.61 29.95 30.53
C ALA A 199 28.11 29.81 30.19
N LEU A 200 27.26 29.54 31.19
CA LEU A 200 25.80 29.42 31.03
C LEU A 200 25.10 30.76 30.74
N ARG A 201 25.73 31.91 30.99
CA ARG A 201 25.15 33.22 30.61
C ARG A 201 25.09 33.40 29.10
N ASN A 202 26.11 32.91 28.39
CA ASN A 202 26.19 32.94 26.93
C ASN A 202 26.46 31.53 26.39
N PRO A 203 25.45 30.63 26.37
CA PRO A 203 25.68 29.25 25.97
C PRO A 203 26.17 29.13 24.53
N GLU A 204 25.80 30.05 23.63
CA GLU A 204 26.09 29.95 22.18
C GLU A 204 27.58 30.08 21.88
N GLN A 205 28.24 31.01 22.55
CA GLN A 205 29.68 31.23 22.42
C GLN A 205 30.47 30.18 23.18
N ASN A 206 29.96 29.73 24.33
CA ASN A 206 30.64 28.79 25.22
C ASN A 206 30.25 27.33 25.00
N ARG A 207 29.67 26.99 23.86
CA ARG A 207 29.13 25.65 23.58
C ARG A 207 30.16 24.55 23.86
N TYR A 208 31.36 24.68 23.30
CA TYR A 208 32.38 23.64 23.43
C TYR A 208 32.88 23.47 24.87
N LEU A 209 32.96 24.57 25.62
CA LEU A 209 33.33 24.57 27.04
C LEU A 209 32.22 23.95 27.90
N LEU A 210 30.95 24.27 27.63
CA LEU A 210 29.81 23.70 28.34
C LEU A 210 29.69 22.19 28.13
N GLU A 211 29.95 21.70 26.91
CA GLU A 211 29.99 20.26 26.63
C GLU A 211 31.13 19.58 27.42
N LEU A 212 32.33 20.19 27.50
CA LEU A 212 33.45 19.68 28.30
C LEU A 212 33.09 19.62 29.80
N LEU A 213 32.55 20.71 30.34
CA LEU A 213 32.15 20.79 31.75
C LEU A 213 31.03 19.79 32.08
N HIS A 214 30.07 19.61 31.18
CA HIS A 214 29.03 18.59 31.32
C HIS A 214 29.62 17.18 31.37
N LEU A 215 30.65 16.90 30.55
CA LEU A 215 31.35 15.63 30.58
C LEU A 215 32.12 15.44 31.89
N CYS A 216 32.80 16.48 32.39
CA CYS A 216 33.50 16.44 33.68
C CYS A 216 32.55 16.08 34.84
N LEU A 217 31.40 16.76 34.93
CA LEU A 217 30.37 16.47 35.93
C LEU A 217 29.84 15.03 35.77
N SER A 218 29.63 14.59 34.53
CA SER A 218 29.13 13.24 34.25
C SER A 218 30.15 12.13 34.57
N LEU A 219 31.45 12.43 34.52
CA LEU A 219 32.52 11.52 34.90
C LEU A 219 32.81 11.51 36.42
N GLY A 220 32.05 12.28 37.22
CA GLY A 220 32.09 12.23 38.68
C GLY A 220 32.75 13.43 39.36
N PHE A 221 33.02 14.53 38.64
CA PHE A 221 33.43 15.77 39.29
C PHE A 221 32.28 16.37 40.10
N MET A 222 32.46 16.52 41.41
CA MET A 222 31.48 17.08 42.35
C MET A 222 31.95 18.41 42.97
N GLY A 223 33.25 18.63 43.13
CA GLY A 223 33.79 19.85 43.73
C GLY A 223 33.14 20.19 45.08
N LYS A 224 32.72 21.45 45.24
CA LYS A 224 32.04 21.96 46.45
C LYS A 224 30.77 21.18 46.84
N LEU A 225 30.10 20.55 45.87
CA LEU A 225 28.85 19.83 46.10
C LEU A 225 29.06 18.50 46.82
N ARG A 226 30.29 17.97 46.91
CA ARG A 226 30.57 16.73 47.65
C ARG A 226 30.28 16.87 49.15
N VAL A 227 30.49 18.06 49.72
CA VAL A 227 30.37 18.32 51.17
C VAL A 227 29.04 19.03 51.51
N THR A 228 28.28 19.48 50.52
CA THR A 228 27.05 20.25 50.72
C THR A 228 25.85 19.32 50.98
N ASP A 229 24.95 19.73 51.87
CA ASP A 229 23.68 19.02 52.10
C ASP A 229 22.85 18.94 50.81
N ARG A 230 22.39 17.73 50.47
CA ARG A 230 21.71 17.43 49.19
C ARG A 230 22.55 17.76 47.94
N GLY A 231 23.87 17.77 48.05
CA GLY A 231 24.78 18.11 46.94
C GLY A 231 24.63 17.23 45.71
N ALA A 232 24.31 15.94 45.87
CA ALA A 232 24.03 15.04 44.73
C ALA A 232 22.82 15.49 43.89
N LEU A 233 21.73 15.94 44.55
CA LEU A 233 20.57 16.48 43.83
C LEU A 233 20.91 17.78 43.10
N GLN A 234 21.67 18.68 43.76
CA GLN A 234 22.12 19.93 43.13
C GLN A 234 23.03 19.66 41.92
N HIS A 235 23.89 18.65 42.02
CA HIS A 235 24.77 18.23 40.94
C HIS A 235 23.96 17.74 39.73
N ASP A 236 22.95 16.91 39.94
CA ASP A 236 22.06 16.44 38.87
C ASP A 236 21.24 17.59 38.27
N GLU A 237 20.73 18.52 39.09
CA GLU A 237 20.05 19.72 38.59
C GLU A 237 20.95 20.58 37.70
N ILE A 238 22.22 20.75 38.07
CA ILE A 238 23.20 21.50 37.28
C ILE A 238 23.49 20.77 35.96
N ARG A 239 23.67 19.45 35.98
CA ARG A 239 23.85 18.65 34.76
C ARG A 239 22.66 18.78 33.81
N ASP A 240 21.44 18.74 34.34
CA ASP A 240 20.21 18.92 33.57
C ASP A 240 20.10 20.34 32.99
N LYS A 241 20.49 21.38 33.75
CA LYS A 241 20.52 22.76 33.23
C LYS A 241 21.46 22.89 32.04
N ILE A 242 22.66 22.31 32.11
CA ILE A 242 23.62 22.32 31.00
C ILE A 242 23.07 21.52 29.81
N TYR A 243 22.54 20.34 30.07
CA TYR A 243 21.95 19.50 29.02
C TYR A 243 20.85 20.23 28.25
N ARG A 244 19.95 20.92 28.96
CA ARG A 244 18.89 21.73 28.33
C ARG A 244 19.46 22.90 27.54
N ALA A 245 20.46 23.60 28.07
CA ALA A 245 21.13 24.71 27.38
C ALA A 245 21.79 24.25 26.07
N LEU A 246 22.51 23.12 26.10
CA LEU A 246 23.12 22.51 24.91
C LEU A 246 22.07 21.98 23.93
N ARG A 247 21.01 21.34 24.43
CA ARG A 247 19.94 20.78 23.60
C ARG A 247 19.21 21.85 22.80
N ASN A 248 18.95 23.01 23.41
CA ASN A 248 18.30 24.13 22.72
C ASN A 248 19.11 24.64 21.51
N GLN A 249 20.43 24.43 21.50
CA GLN A 249 21.31 24.86 20.39
C GLN A 249 21.48 23.81 19.30
N ILE A 250 21.51 22.53 19.67
CA ILE A 250 21.74 21.44 18.73
C ILE A 250 20.48 21.18 17.87
N GLY A 251 19.30 21.57 18.36
CA GLY A 251 18.02 21.27 17.73
C GLY A 251 17.59 19.82 17.94
N ASP A 252 16.50 19.41 17.29
CA ASP A 252 16.06 18.02 17.33
C ASP A 252 17.00 17.11 16.55
N TYR A 253 17.45 16.03 17.23
CA TYR A 253 18.24 14.90 16.74
C TYR A 253 18.59 14.96 15.24
N ASN A 254 19.88 15.12 14.93
CA ASN A 254 20.36 14.92 13.57
C ASN A 254 19.98 13.50 13.13
N LYS A 255 18.94 13.40 12.30
CA LYS A 255 18.46 12.14 11.72
C LYS A 255 19.54 11.42 10.89
N VAL A 256 20.64 12.12 10.62
CA VAL A 256 21.81 11.60 9.94
C VAL A 256 22.72 10.93 10.98
N LEU A 257 22.75 9.59 10.94
CA LEU A 257 23.55 8.74 11.84
C LEU A 257 25.08 8.87 11.62
N SER A 258 25.53 9.58 10.58
CA SER A 258 26.95 9.80 10.27
C SER A 258 27.21 11.29 9.98
N PRO A 259 28.29 11.89 10.51
CA PRO A 259 28.70 13.26 10.19
C PRO A 259 29.04 13.44 8.70
N ASN A 260 29.61 12.40 8.08
CA ASN A 260 29.93 12.34 6.66
C ASN A 260 29.18 11.14 6.07
N PRO A 261 27.92 11.31 5.62
CA PRO A 261 27.22 10.24 4.94
C PRO A 261 27.88 10.06 3.56
N THR A 262 28.88 9.19 3.46
CA THR A 262 29.29 8.60 2.17
C THR A 262 28.26 7.55 1.77
N SER A 263 27.00 7.95 1.72
CA SER A 263 26.01 7.16 1.02
C SER A 263 26.15 7.55 -0.44
N GLU A 264 26.79 6.71 -1.24
CA GLU A 264 26.20 6.47 -2.55
C GLU A 264 24.76 6.09 -2.26
N GLN A 265 23.85 7.05 -2.41
CA GLN A 265 22.45 6.76 -2.38
C GLN A 265 22.21 5.85 -3.58
N ARG A 266 22.38 4.54 -3.41
CA ARG A 266 21.66 3.57 -4.21
C ARG A 266 20.21 3.86 -3.92
N LYS A 267 19.65 4.79 -4.70
CA LYS A 267 18.22 4.99 -4.81
C LYS A 267 17.73 3.61 -5.22
N PHE A 268 17.26 2.82 -4.26
CA PHE A 268 16.37 1.73 -4.56
C PHE A 268 15.24 2.41 -5.32
N LYS A 269 15.29 2.33 -6.65
CA LYS A 269 14.21 2.81 -7.51
C LYS A 269 13.03 2.00 -7.02
N LYS A 270 12.13 2.65 -6.28
CA LYS A 270 10.92 1.98 -5.81
C LYS A 270 10.28 1.41 -7.07
N LEU A 271 10.11 0.09 -7.13
CA LEU A 271 9.44 -0.58 -8.25
C LEU A 271 7.97 -0.11 -8.41
N THR A 272 7.49 0.77 -7.52
CA THR A 272 6.18 1.39 -7.52
C THR A 272 5.97 2.46 -8.60
N GLY A 273 6.94 2.66 -9.51
CA GLY A 273 6.85 3.68 -10.57
C GLY A 273 6.68 3.15 -12.00
N LEU A 274 6.62 1.82 -12.22
CA LEU A 274 6.74 1.26 -13.57
C LEU A 274 5.43 1.10 -14.33
N ILE A 275 4.28 1.05 -13.65
CA ILE A 275 3.00 0.82 -14.35
C ILE A 275 1.93 1.73 -13.73
N PRO A 276 1.55 2.82 -14.43
CA PRO A 276 0.41 3.63 -14.04
C PRO A 276 -0.86 2.77 -13.89
N ALA A 277 -1.70 3.06 -12.90
CA ALA A 277 -2.94 2.32 -12.66
C ALA A 277 -3.86 2.23 -13.90
N TRP A 278 -3.84 3.22 -14.79
CA TRP A 278 -4.62 3.21 -16.03
C TRP A 278 -4.22 2.07 -16.98
N VAL A 279 -2.94 1.66 -16.98
CA VAL A 279 -2.46 0.54 -17.80
C VAL A 279 -3.04 -0.78 -17.30
N ILE A 280 -3.05 -0.99 -15.98
CA ILE A 280 -3.62 -2.18 -15.34
C ILE A 280 -5.12 -2.28 -15.64
N ILE A 281 -5.85 -1.17 -15.47
CA ILE A 281 -7.29 -1.10 -15.77
C ILE A 281 -7.56 -1.38 -17.25
N SER A 282 -6.72 -0.89 -18.15
CA SER A 282 -6.87 -1.08 -19.60
C SER A 282 -6.64 -2.54 -20.00
N ILE A 283 -5.61 -3.18 -19.44
CA ILE A 283 -5.34 -4.61 -19.68
C ILE A 283 -6.48 -5.47 -19.13
N LEU A 284 -6.98 -5.16 -17.93
CA LEU A 284 -8.11 -5.88 -17.32
C LEU A 284 -9.37 -5.75 -18.19
N CYS A 285 -9.70 -4.56 -18.68
CA CYS A 285 -10.84 -4.34 -19.58
C CYS A 285 -10.69 -5.10 -20.90
N LEU A 286 -9.48 -5.14 -21.48
CA LEU A 286 -9.20 -5.87 -22.71
C LEU A 286 -9.42 -7.38 -22.53
N ILE A 287 -8.94 -7.95 -21.41
CA ILE A 287 -9.15 -9.36 -21.08
C ILE A 287 -10.64 -9.66 -20.91
N LEU A 288 -11.36 -8.83 -20.14
CA LEU A 288 -12.80 -9.00 -19.90
C LEU A 288 -13.61 -8.94 -21.21
N PHE A 289 -13.27 -8.00 -22.10
CA PHE A 289 -13.87 -7.88 -23.41
C PHE A 289 -13.60 -9.13 -24.28
N GLY A 290 -12.36 -9.63 -24.28
CA GLY A 290 -12.00 -10.86 -25.00
C GLY A 290 -12.79 -12.08 -24.53
N VAL A 291 -12.94 -12.25 -23.21
CA VAL A 291 -13.75 -13.32 -22.61
C VAL A 291 -15.22 -13.19 -23.00
N TYR A 292 -15.80 -12.00 -22.90
CA TYR A 292 -17.18 -11.75 -23.30
C TYR A 292 -17.41 -12.04 -24.79
N ALA A 293 -16.53 -11.56 -25.67
CA ALA A 293 -16.62 -11.79 -27.10
C ALA A 293 -16.50 -13.29 -27.43
N GLY A 294 -15.57 -14.01 -26.79
CA GLY A 294 -15.41 -15.45 -26.95
C GLY A 294 -16.65 -16.25 -26.53
N PHE A 295 -17.23 -15.94 -25.36
CA PHE A 295 -18.47 -16.59 -24.92
C PHE A 295 -19.66 -16.23 -25.81
N SER A 296 -19.78 -14.97 -26.25
CA SER A 296 -20.85 -14.57 -27.17
C SER A 296 -20.75 -15.28 -28.51
N TRP A 297 -19.54 -15.51 -29.03
CA TRP A 297 -19.33 -16.26 -30.26
C TRP A 297 -19.68 -17.74 -30.07
N SER A 298 -19.17 -18.36 -29.02
CA SER A 298 -19.43 -19.78 -28.72
C SER A 298 -20.92 -20.07 -28.48
N LEU A 299 -21.62 -19.16 -27.79
CA LEU A 299 -23.07 -19.28 -27.58
C LEU A 299 -23.83 -19.16 -28.89
N SER A 300 -23.41 -18.27 -29.79
CA SER A 300 -24.06 -18.13 -31.11
C SER A 300 -23.93 -19.40 -31.95
N GLU A 301 -22.72 -19.96 -32.05
CA GLU A 301 -22.48 -21.20 -32.79
C GLU A 301 -23.32 -22.38 -32.27
N LYS A 302 -23.45 -22.50 -30.94
CA LYS A 302 -24.25 -23.56 -30.32
C LYS A 302 -25.76 -23.33 -30.38
N SER A 303 -26.21 -22.08 -30.34
CA SER A 303 -27.64 -21.74 -30.32
C SER A 303 -28.32 -21.85 -31.69
N GLN A 304 -27.58 -21.55 -32.77
CA GLN A 304 -28.11 -21.56 -34.12
C GLN A 304 -28.71 -22.91 -34.57
N PRO A 305 -28.05 -24.08 -34.37
CA PRO A 305 -28.62 -25.37 -34.78
C PRO A 305 -29.88 -25.75 -33.97
N VAL A 306 -29.88 -25.50 -32.66
CA VAL A 306 -31.05 -25.75 -31.79
C VAL A 306 -32.25 -24.94 -32.26
N PHE A 307 -32.02 -23.68 -32.63
CA PHE A 307 -33.08 -22.82 -33.14
C PHE A 307 -33.62 -23.33 -34.49
N THR A 308 -32.75 -23.80 -35.39
CA THR A 308 -33.18 -24.39 -36.66
C THR A 308 -33.95 -25.70 -36.47
N GLU A 309 -33.58 -26.53 -35.50
CA GLU A 309 -34.30 -27.78 -35.20
C GLU A 309 -35.69 -27.50 -34.61
N ILE A 310 -35.82 -26.57 -33.65
CA ILE A 310 -37.12 -26.18 -33.09
C ILE A 310 -38.06 -25.66 -34.20
N HIS A 311 -37.56 -24.84 -35.12
CA HIS A 311 -38.36 -24.36 -36.24
C HIS A 311 -38.67 -25.45 -37.28
N ALA A 312 -37.81 -26.46 -37.44
CA ALA A 312 -38.10 -27.60 -38.31
C ALA A 312 -39.19 -28.52 -37.73
N LEU A 313 -39.35 -28.55 -36.40
CA LEU A 313 -40.41 -29.32 -35.72
C LEU A 313 -41.80 -28.69 -35.84
N VAL A 314 -41.90 -27.41 -36.23
CA VAL A 314 -43.18 -26.77 -36.57
C VAL A 314 -43.41 -26.95 -38.07
N PRO A 315 -44.29 -27.87 -38.52
CA PRO A 315 -44.56 -28.02 -39.94
C PRO A 315 -45.26 -26.77 -40.47
N ASN A 316 -44.53 -25.96 -41.23
CA ASN A 316 -45.11 -25.03 -42.19
C ASN A 316 -45.78 -25.84 -43.31
N THR A 317 -47.00 -26.31 -43.06
CA THR A 317 -47.87 -26.83 -44.11
C THR A 317 -48.29 -25.65 -45.00
N LYS A 318 -47.45 -25.33 -45.99
CA LYS A 318 -47.92 -24.72 -47.23
C LYS A 318 -48.72 -25.80 -47.95
N PRO A 319 -50.05 -25.69 -48.15
CA PRO A 319 -50.75 -26.64 -48.98
C PRO A 319 -50.29 -26.40 -50.42
N LYS A 320 -49.39 -27.25 -50.91
CA LYS A 320 -49.10 -27.35 -52.34
C LYS A 320 -50.28 -28.06 -52.98
N VAL A 321 -51.14 -27.30 -53.64
CA VAL A 321 -52.15 -27.84 -54.55
C VAL A 321 -51.40 -28.52 -55.70
N GLU A 322 -51.37 -29.85 -55.68
CA GLU A 322 -50.93 -30.69 -56.79
C GLU A 322 -52.13 -31.54 -57.22
N LYS A 323 -52.62 -31.28 -58.44
CA LYS A 323 -53.74 -31.99 -59.07
C LYS A 323 -53.42 -33.48 -59.20
N GLN A 324 -54.33 -34.36 -58.73
CA GLN A 324 -54.75 -35.57 -59.48
C GLN A 324 -55.98 -36.27 -58.86
N GLN A 325 -57.06 -36.23 -59.65
CA GLN A 325 -58.03 -37.28 -60.03
C GLN A 325 -58.78 -38.16 -58.99
N ASP A 326 -60.12 -37.97 -59.05
CA ASP A 326 -61.22 -38.94 -59.02
C ASP A 326 -61.36 -39.92 -57.86
N ILE A 327 -62.23 -39.58 -56.89
CA ILE A 327 -63.31 -40.47 -56.42
C ILE A 327 -64.57 -39.62 -56.14
N GLN A 328 -65.69 -39.98 -56.77
CA GLN A 328 -67.02 -39.40 -56.55
C GLN A 328 -67.81 -40.18 -55.49
N ILE A 329 -68.81 -39.49 -54.91
CA ILE A 329 -70.01 -39.94 -54.16
C ILE A 329 -69.77 -40.04 -52.63
N ALA A 330 -70.46 -39.34 -51.71
CA ALA A 330 -71.80 -38.74 -51.70
C ALA A 330 -71.88 -37.44 -50.85
N SER A 331 -72.79 -36.52 -51.22
CA SER A 331 -73.38 -35.47 -50.34
C SER A 331 -74.51 -36.10 -49.48
N PRO A 332 -75.01 -35.51 -48.37
CA PRO A 332 -75.12 -34.09 -48.02
C PRO A 332 -74.53 -33.80 -46.61
N GLU A 333 -74.24 -32.58 -46.16
CA GLU A 333 -75.20 -31.51 -45.86
C GLU A 333 -74.49 -30.16 -45.72
N GLN A 334 -75.28 -29.14 -46.01
CA GLN A 334 -74.94 -27.73 -46.10
C GLN A 334 -74.47 -27.17 -44.75
N ASN A 335 -73.32 -26.51 -44.74
CA ASN A 335 -73.08 -25.38 -43.85
C ASN A 335 -72.54 -24.22 -44.68
N THR A 336 -73.35 -23.18 -44.75
CA THR A 336 -73.11 -21.87 -45.35
C THR A 336 -71.83 -21.23 -44.80
N PHE A 337 -70.72 -21.35 -45.54
CA PHE A 337 -69.61 -20.41 -45.39
C PHE A 337 -69.99 -19.10 -46.09
N ILE A 338 -70.24 -18.06 -45.30
CA ILE A 338 -70.47 -16.69 -45.75
C ILE A 338 -69.19 -16.20 -46.47
N PRO A 339 -69.26 -15.74 -47.74
CA PRO A 339 -68.09 -15.28 -48.48
C PRO A 339 -67.85 -13.80 -48.21
N VAL A 340 -67.19 -13.47 -47.10
CA VAL A 340 -66.69 -12.09 -46.85
C VAL A 340 -65.23 -12.22 -46.45
N LYS A 341 -64.30 -12.32 -47.41
CA LYS A 341 -62.83 -12.25 -47.15
C LYS A 341 -61.96 -12.20 -48.42
N LYS A 342 -62.45 -11.64 -49.54
CA LYS A 342 -61.65 -11.40 -50.77
C LYS A 342 -61.36 -9.92 -51.04
N GLU A 343 -61.88 -9.00 -50.24
CA GLU A 343 -61.83 -7.56 -50.57
C GLU A 343 -60.57 -6.86 -50.03
N TYR A 344 -60.07 -7.24 -48.85
CA TYR A 344 -58.93 -6.58 -48.21
C TYR A 344 -57.64 -6.59 -49.06
N ALA A 345 -57.34 -7.71 -49.73
CA ALA A 345 -56.18 -7.80 -50.61
C ALA A 345 -56.32 -6.88 -51.83
N LYS A 346 -57.54 -6.70 -52.36
CA LYS A 346 -57.82 -5.77 -53.46
C LYS A 346 -57.66 -4.32 -53.00
N THR A 347 -58.24 -3.96 -51.85
CA THR A 347 -58.12 -2.61 -51.26
C THR A 347 -56.66 -2.24 -50.98
N LEU A 348 -55.88 -3.16 -50.39
CA LEU A 348 -54.46 -2.93 -50.13
C LEU A 348 -53.65 -2.76 -51.43
N ARG A 349 -53.96 -3.52 -52.48
CA ARG A 349 -53.33 -3.36 -53.80
C ARG A 349 -53.65 -2.02 -54.45
N GLU A 350 -54.88 -1.53 -54.30
CA GLU A 350 -55.30 -0.23 -54.84
C GLU A 350 -54.56 0.93 -54.13
N ILE A 351 -54.57 0.94 -52.78
CA ILE A 351 -53.93 1.98 -51.96
C ILE A 351 -52.41 1.99 -52.16
N LEU A 352 -51.78 0.81 -52.29
CA LEU A 352 -50.33 0.64 -52.38
C LEU A 352 -49.82 0.45 -53.83
N SER A 353 -50.67 0.65 -54.84
CA SER A 353 -50.37 0.45 -56.26
C SER A 353 -49.09 1.15 -56.74
N LYS A 354 -48.81 2.35 -56.23
CA LYS A 354 -47.59 3.11 -56.52
C LYS A 354 -46.34 2.43 -55.98
N GLU A 355 -46.38 1.89 -54.77
CA GLU A 355 -45.24 1.21 -54.15
C GLU A 355 -45.03 -0.20 -54.73
N ILE A 356 -46.12 -0.86 -55.16
CA ILE A 356 -46.09 -2.15 -55.89
C ILE A 356 -45.42 -1.98 -57.24
N SER A 357 -45.81 -0.97 -58.05
CA SER A 357 -45.20 -0.71 -59.36
C SER A 357 -43.72 -0.32 -59.27
N GLN A 358 -43.28 0.22 -58.13
CA GLN A 358 -41.87 0.51 -57.83
C GLN A 358 -41.10 -0.70 -57.29
N ASN A 359 -41.71 -1.88 -57.24
CA ASN A 359 -41.12 -3.13 -56.75
C ASN A 359 -40.56 -3.04 -55.31
N LYS A 360 -41.20 -2.25 -54.45
CA LYS A 360 -40.80 -2.06 -53.04
C LYS A 360 -41.52 -3.01 -52.09
N LEU A 361 -42.76 -3.34 -52.41
CA LEU A 361 -43.61 -4.28 -51.68
C LEU A 361 -44.44 -5.11 -52.65
N ASP A 362 -44.97 -6.22 -52.16
CA ASP A 362 -45.92 -7.08 -52.86
C ASP A 362 -47.07 -7.46 -51.91
N VAL A 363 -48.25 -7.75 -52.44
CA VAL A 363 -49.44 -8.12 -51.64
C VAL A 363 -49.97 -9.45 -52.14
N LYS A 364 -49.85 -10.46 -51.29
CA LYS A 364 -50.23 -11.85 -51.57
C LYS A 364 -51.47 -12.25 -50.78
N ASP A 365 -52.34 -13.02 -51.41
CA ASP A 365 -53.58 -13.60 -50.88
C ASP A 365 -53.68 -15.09 -51.22
N ASP A 366 -52.52 -15.76 -51.26
CA ASP A 366 -52.38 -17.17 -51.65
C ASP A 366 -53.08 -18.14 -50.67
N ILE A 367 -53.29 -17.72 -49.41
CA ILE A 367 -53.84 -18.54 -48.32
C ILE A 367 -55.21 -17.98 -47.92
N PRO A 368 -56.29 -18.79 -47.92
CA PRO A 368 -57.62 -18.33 -47.50
C PRO A 368 -57.62 -17.76 -46.07
N GLY A 369 -58.17 -16.56 -45.89
CA GLY A 369 -58.23 -15.89 -44.58
C GLY A 369 -56.93 -15.20 -44.15
N GLN A 370 -55.91 -15.15 -45.02
CA GLN A 370 -54.64 -14.49 -44.75
C GLN A 370 -54.25 -13.55 -45.90
N VAL A 371 -53.92 -12.30 -45.57
CA VAL A 371 -53.32 -11.37 -46.52
C VAL A 371 -51.90 -11.05 -46.06
N THR A 372 -50.92 -11.19 -46.94
CA THR A 372 -49.50 -10.98 -46.62
C THR A 372 -48.93 -9.82 -47.44
N VAL A 373 -48.51 -8.76 -46.76
CA VAL A 373 -47.74 -7.66 -47.36
C VAL A 373 -46.26 -7.97 -47.22
N VAL A 374 -45.59 -8.26 -48.34
CA VAL A 374 -44.17 -8.61 -48.37
C VAL A 374 -43.33 -7.36 -48.67
N LEU A 375 -42.63 -6.84 -47.67
CA LEU A 375 -41.68 -5.74 -47.85
C LEU A 375 -40.29 -6.28 -48.16
N ARG A 376 -39.73 -5.85 -49.28
CA ARG A 376 -38.39 -6.26 -49.69
C ARG A 376 -37.35 -5.52 -48.84
N SER A 377 -36.35 -6.22 -48.32
CA SER A 377 -35.35 -5.60 -47.44
C SER A 377 -34.45 -4.58 -48.17
N ASN A 378 -34.37 -4.64 -49.51
CA ASN A 378 -33.52 -3.75 -50.29
C ASN A 378 -34.05 -2.32 -50.22
N GLY A 379 -33.32 -1.45 -49.52
CA GLY A 379 -33.72 -0.07 -49.23
C GLY A 379 -34.58 0.10 -47.97
N LEU A 380 -35.15 -0.97 -47.40
CA LEU A 380 -35.85 -0.93 -46.10
C LEU A 380 -34.84 -0.81 -44.96
N PHE A 381 -33.75 -1.58 -45.04
CA PHE A 381 -32.64 -1.55 -44.09
C PHE A 381 -31.30 -1.42 -44.82
N ARG A 382 -30.30 -0.85 -44.15
CA ARG A 382 -28.89 -1.01 -44.56
C ARG A 382 -28.43 -2.45 -44.31
N SER A 383 -27.44 -2.93 -45.06
CA SER A 383 -26.83 -4.23 -44.82
C SER A 383 -26.34 -4.35 -43.36
N GLY A 384 -26.60 -5.48 -42.72
CA GLY A 384 -26.27 -5.72 -41.31
C GLY A 384 -26.98 -4.82 -40.28
N ALA A 385 -27.99 -4.03 -40.69
CA ALA A 385 -28.71 -3.13 -39.80
C ALA A 385 -30.20 -3.47 -39.69
N ALA A 386 -30.82 -2.98 -38.61
CA ALA A 386 -32.25 -3.10 -38.33
C ALA A 386 -32.98 -1.74 -38.25
N LYS A 387 -32.32 -0.62 -38.59
CA LYS A 387 -32.97 0.70 -38.60
C LYS A 387 -33.69 0.93 -39.93
N VAL A 388 -35.01 1.17 -39.87
CA VAL A 388 -35.85 1.45 -41.03
C VAL A 388 -35.41 2.75 -41.72
N SER A 389 -35.32 2.74 -43.05
CA SER A 389 -34.98 3.93 -43.82
C SER A 389 -36.12 4.96 -43.86
N LYS A 390 -35.78 6.25 -44.01
CA LYS A 390 -36.77 7.34 -44.02
C LYS A 390 -37.80 7.18 -45.14
N ASN A 391 -37.39 6.65 -46.30
CA ASN A 391 -38.27 6.41 -47.44
C ASN A 391 -39.33 5.34 -47.12
N TYR A 392 -38.92 4.25 -46.45
CA TYR A 392 -39.85 3.19 -46.06
C TYR A 392 -40.68 3.54 -44.83
N SER A 393 -40.24 4.49 -43.99
CA SER A 393 -41.06 4.99 -42.88
C SER A 393 -42.37 5.61 -43.37
N ARG A 394 -42.35 6.31 -44.52
CA ARG A 394 -43.56 6.86 -45.15
C ARG A 394 -44.46 5.76 -45.72
N ILE A 395 -43.87 4.71 -46.29
CA ILE A 395 -44.61 3.56 -46.82
C ILE A 395 -45.27 2.79 -45.67
N LEU A 396 -44.54 2.53 -44.58
CA LEU A 396 -45.09 1.87 -43.39
C LEU A 396 -46.22 2.68 -42.76
N LYS A 397 -46.14 4.02 -42.75
CA LYS A 397 -47.26 4.86 -42.31
C LYS A 397 -48.51 4.67 -43.19
N LYS A 398 -48.34 4.61 -44.52
CA LYS A 398 -49.47 4.34 -45.44
C LYS A 398 -50.05 2.95 -45.21
N ILE A 399 -49.20 1.94 -45.07
CA ILE A 399 -49.63 0.56 -44.77
C ILE A 399 -50.41 0.54 -43.46
N GLY A 400 -49.86 1.13 -42.39
CA GLY A 400 -50.53 1.18 -41.11
C GLY A 400 -51.89 1.88 -41.18
N ASN A 401 -52.00 3.02 -41.88
CA ASN A 401 -53.28 3.69 -42.08
C ASN A 401 -54.29 2.80 -42.83
N ALA A 402 -53.85 2.04 -43.83
CA ALA A 402 -54.71 1.11 -44.55
C ALA A 402 -55.13 -0.12 -43.73
N LEU A 403 -54.43 -0.41 -42.63
CA LEU A 403 -54.75 -1.50 -41.71
C LEU A 403 -55.74 -1.10 -40.60
N ILE A 404 -56.07 0.20 -40.47
CA ILE A 404 -57.02 0.68 -39.46
C ILE A 404 -58.40 0.06 -39.69
N ASP A 405 -58.88 0.09 -40.94
CA ASP A 405 -60.22 -0.37 -41.33
C ASP A 405 -60.29 -1.87 -41.63
N ILE A 406 -59.19 -2.60 -41.47
CA ILE A 406 -59.10 -4.04 -41.72
C ILE A 406 -59.13 -4.74 -40.36
N GLU A 407 -60.13 -5.57 -40.11
CA GLU A 407 -60.22 -6.40 -38.91
C GLU A 407 -59.23 -7.58 -38.97
N GLY A 408 -58.69 -7.99 -37.82
CA GLY A 408 -57.75 -9.12 -37.69
C GLY A 408 -56.47 -8.82 -36.91
N ASP A 409 -55.75 -9.87 -36.52
CA ASP A 409 -54.45 -9.76 -35.85
C ASP A 409 -53.34 -9.57 -36.88
N ILE A 410 -52.35 -8.75 -36.53
CA ILE A 410 -51.24 -8.41 -37.41
C ILE A 410 -49.97 -9.08 -36.89
N GLN A 411 -49.32 -9.87 -37.73
CA GLN A 411 -48.04 -10.50 -37.41
C GLN A 411 -46.94 -9.95 -38.31
N VAL A 412 -45.91 -9.35 -37.72
CA VAL A 412 -44.75 -8.82 -38.44
C VAL A 412 -43.61 -9.83 -38.31
N ILE A 413 -43.22 -10.44 -39.42
CA ILE A 413 -42.23 -11.50 -39.48
C ILE A 413 -40.98 -11.04 -40.24
N GLY A 414 -39.83 -11.09 -39.60
CA GLY A 414 -38.54 -10.80 -40.23
C GLY A 414 -37.89 -12.06 -40.81
N HIS A 415 -37.36 -11.95 -42.02
CA HIS A 415 -36.54 -12.99 -42.66
C HIS A 415 -35.18 -12.44 -43.13
N THR A 416 -34.16 -13.28 -43.09
CA THR A 416 -32.82 -13.05 -43.63
C THR A 416 -32.52 -14.03 -44.76
N ASP A 417 -31.43 -13.80 -45.49
CA ASP A 417 -30.87 -14.82 -46.37
C ASP A 417 -30.04 -15.83 -45.56
N SER A 418 -29.45 -16.80 -46.26
CA SER A 418 -28.57 -17.81 -45.69
C SER A 418 -27.16 -17.31 -45.35
N ASP A 419 -26.80 -16.06 -45.69
CA ASP A 419 -25.46 -15.56 -45.39
C ASP A 419 -25.38 -15.29 -43.88
N GLY A 420 -24.43 -15.93 -43.20
CA GLY A 420 -24.31 -15.82 -41.75
C GLY A 420 -23.92 -14.40 -41.32
N ILE A 421 -24.61 -13.86 -40.31
CA ILE A 421 -24.20 -12.64 -39.61
C ILE A 421 -23.65 -12.96 -38.23
N HIS A 422 -22.44 -12.47 -37.94
CA HIS A 422 -21.79 -12.56 -36.64
C HIS A 422 -21.19 -11.20 -36.31
N THR A 423 -21.99 -10.33 -35.69
CA THR A 423 -21.54 -9.02 -35.21
C THR A 423 -21.84 -8.89 -33.73
N LEU A 424 -21.11 -8.04 -33.01
CA LEU A 424 -21.39 -7.74 -31.59
C LEU A 424 -22.84 -7.36 -31.32
N ARG A 425 -23.49 -6.71 -32.30
CA ARG A 425 -24.89 -6.26 -32.18
C ARG A 425 -25.90 -7.33 -32.60
N PHE A 426 -25.55 -8.18 -33.56
CA PHE A 426 -26.41 -9.24 -34.08
C PHE A 426 -25.58 -10.53 -34.16
N PRO A 427 -25.62 -11.36 -33.11
CA PRO A 427 -24.82 -12.59 -33.04
C PRO A 427 -25.25 -13.64 -34.06
N SER A 428 -26.52 -13.63 -34.50
CA SER A 428 -27.06 -14.59 -35.46
C SER A 428 -28.13 -13.98 -36.38
N ASN A 429 -28.44 -14.70 -37.46
CA ASN A 429 -29.48 -14.32 -38.42
C ASN A 429 -30.86 -14.22 -37.77
N TRP A 430 -31.14 -15.04 -36.76
CA TRP A 430 -32.35 -14.92 -35.97
C TRP A 430 -32.43 -13.56 -35.27
N HIS A 431 -31.36 -13.15 -34.56
CA HIS A 431 -31.28 -11.85 -33.87
C HIS A 431 -31.44 -10.66 -34.83
N LEU A 432 -30.87 -10.75 -36.05
CA LEU A 432 -31.06 -9.71 -37.06
C LEU A 432 -32.52 -9.67 -37.54
N SER A 433 -33.14 -10.82 -37.76
CA SER A 433 -34.51 -10.93 -38.27
C SER A 433 -35.55 -10.37 -37.28
N ILE A 434 -35.46 -10.73 -35.99
CA ILE A 434 -36.35 -10.22 -34.95
C ILE A 434 -36.15 -8.72 -34.74
N ALA A 435 -34.90 -8.24 -34.79
CA ALA A 435 -34.62 -6.81 -34.66
C ALA A 435 -35.22 -5.98 -35.81
N ARG A 436 -35.20 -6.51 -37.04
CA ARG A 436 -35.82 -5.88 -38.21
C ARG A 436 -37.34 -5.86 -38.10
N ALA A 437 -37.94 -6.98 -37.69
CA ALA A 437 -39.37 -7.07 -37.45
C ALA A 437 -39.82 -6.05 -36.39
N LYS A 438 -39.12 -6.00 -35.24
CA LYS A 438 -39.38 -5.01 -34.17
C LYS A 438 -39.29 -3.57 -34.66
N ALA A 439 -38.34 -3.27 -35.55
CA ALA A 439 -38.20 -1.92 -36.09
C ALA A 439 -39.37 -1.52 -37.01
N VAL A 440 -39.95 -2.47 -37.75
CA VAL A 440 -41.17 -2.27 -38.54
C VAL A 440 -42.38 -2.11 -37.62
N THR A 441 -42.55 -2.99 -36.64
CA THR A 441 -43.59 -2.89 -35.60
C THR A 441 -43.57 -1.52 -34.91
N SER A 442 -42.38 -1.02 -34.55
CA SER A 442 -42.19 0.30 -33.95
C SER A 442 -42.58 1.46 -34.88
N GLN A 443 -42.60 1.28 -36.21
CA GLN A 443 -43.17 2.29 -37.12
C GLN A 443 -44.69 2.19 -37.21
N LEU A 444 -45.26 0.98 -37.18
CA LEU A 444 -46.70 0.76 -37.29
C LEU A 444 -47.44 1.18 -36.01
N THR A 445 -46.91 0.86 -34.84
CA THR A 445 -47.44 1.25 -33.51
C THR A 445 -47.41 2.76 -33.24
N LYS A 446 -46.83 3.57 -34.13
CA LYS A 446 -47.01 5.04 -34.10
C LYS A 446 -48.44 5.46 -34.47
N ILE A 447 -49.22 4.55 -35.02
CA ILE A 447 -50.65 4.69 -35.30
C ILE A 447 -51.36 4.00 -34.13
N PRO A 448 -51.95 4.78 -33.19
CA PRO A 448 -52.50 4.24 -31.94
C PRO A 448 -53.53 3.13 -32.14
N GLU A 449 -54.28 3.17 -33.24
CA GLU A 449 -55.34 2.22 -33.60
C GLU A 449 -54.80 0.80 -33.89
N LEU A 450 -53.50 0.67 -34.13
CA LEU A 450 -52.84 -0.63 -34.34
C LEU A 450 -52.10 -1.14 -33.10
N ASP A 451 -52.03 -0.34 -32.04
CA ASP A 451 -51.36 -0.77 -30.82
C ASP A 451 -52.11 -1.95 -30.17
N GLY A 452 -51.36 -2.91 -29.65
CA GLY A 452 -51.93 -4.16 -29.11
C GLY A 452 -52.41 -5.19 -30.14
N ARG A 453 -52.52 -4.84 -31.44
CA ARG A 453 -52.91 -5.77 -32.52
C ARG A 453 -51.71 -6.42 -33.23
N ILE A 454 -50.49 -6.01 -32.90
CA ILE A 454 -49.27 -6.42 -33.61
C ILE A 454 -48.40 -7.36 -32.79
N VAL A 455 -48.19 -8.57 -33.30
CA VAL A 455 -47.20 -9.54 -32.79
C VAL A 455 -45.96 -9.50 -33.68
N THR A 456 -44.78 -9.65 -33.08
CA THR A 456 -43.50 -9.59 -33.80
C THR A 456 -42.74 -10.90 -33.69
N GLU A 457 -42.28 -11.42 -34.83
CA GLU A 457 -41.52 -12.67 -34.91
C GLU A 457 -40.27 -12.50 -35.78
N GLY A 458 -39.21 -13.25 -35.48
CA GLY A 458 -38.03 -13.39 -36.34
C GLY A 458 -37.82 -14.84 -36.72
N ARG A 459 -37.70 -15.13 -38.02
CA ARG A 459 -37.50 -16.49 -38.54
C ARG A 459 -36.11 -16.72 -39.13
N GLY A 460 -35.22 -15.74 -39.07
CA GLY A 460 -33.88 -15.85 -39.65
C GLY A 460 -33.91 -16.33 -41.09
N ALA A 461 -33.13 -17.36 -41.41
CA ALA A 461 -33.02 -17.95 -42.74
C ALA A 461 -33.88 -19.20 -42.96
N THR A 462 -34.72 -19.61 -42.00
CA THR A 462 -35.37 -20.93 -41.98
C THR A 462 -36.49 -21.09 -43.00
N GLU A 463 -37.07 -19.97 -43.47
CA GLU A 463 -38.18 -19.96 -44.44
C GLU A 463 -37.83 -19.12 -45.69
N PRO A 464 -37.00 -19.65 -46.59
CA PRO A 464 -36.68 -18.98 -47.85
C PRO A 464 -37.92 -18.92 -48.76
N LEU A 465 -38.12 -17.78 -49.40
CA LEU A 465 -39.15 -17.60 -50.44
C LEU A 465 -38.71 -18.24 -51.77
N VAL A 466 -37.41 -18.15 -52.06
CA VAL A 466 -36.73 -18.72 -53.23
C VAL A 466 -35.39 -19.33 -52.80
N GLU A 467 -34.80 -20.21 -53.61
CA GLU A 467 -33.50 -20.82 -53.29
C GLU A 467 -32.40 -19.77 -53.07
N ASN A 468 -31.55 -19.94 -52.05
CA ASN A 468 -30.45 -19.02 -51.73
C ASN A 468 -29.22 -19.15 -52.66
N ASN A 469 -29.43 -19.47 -53.94
CA ASN A 469 -28.37 -19.82 -54.90
C ASN A 469 -27.74 -18.60 -55.62
N SER A 470 -28.41 -17.44 -55.63
CA SER A 470 -27.96 -16.24 -56.35
C SER A 470 -28.13 -14.97 -55.52
N ARG A 471 -27.36 -13.92 -55.82
CA ARG A 471 -27.44 -12.62 -55.11
C ARG A 471 -28.83 -12.00 -55.22
N THR A 472 -29.49 -12.18 -56.37
CA THR A 472 -30.87 -11.74 -56.62
C THR A 472 -31.86 -12.51 -55.75
N ASN A 473 -31.75 -13.84 -55.67
CA ASN A 473 -32.65 -14.66 -54.85
C ASN A 473 -32.45 -14.42 -53.34
N LYS A 474 -31.20 -14.29 -52.89
CA LYS A 474 -30.89 -13.89 -51.51
C LYS A 474 -31.53 -12.52 -51.16
N ALA A 475 -31.56 -11.59 -52.11
CA ALA A 475 -32.22 -10.30 -51.91
C ALA A 475 -33.75 -10.40 -51.75
N LEU A 476 -34.38 -11.40 -52.36
CA LEU A 476 -35.81 -11.70 -52.17
C LEU A 476 -36.08 -12.34 -50.80
N ASN A 477 -35.14 -13.17 -50.31
CA ASN A 477 -35.27 -13.81 -49.00
C ASN A 477 -35.06 -12.84 -47.83
N ARG A 478 -34.25 -11.80 -48.02
CA ARG A 478 -34.20 -10.66 -47.09
C ARG A 478 -35.51 -9.85 -47.23
N ARG A 479 -36.49 -10.11 -46.36
CA ARG A 479 -37.80 -9.46 -46.40
C ARG A 479 -38.39 -9.33 -44.99
N VAL A 480 -39.39 -8.47 -44.88
CA VAL A 480 -40.29 -8.42 -43.72
C VAL A 480 -41.70 -8.64 -44.24
N GLU A 481 -42.40 -9.60 -43.67
CA GLU A 481 -43.78 -9.88 -43.99
C GLU A 481 -44.69 -9.27 -42.92
N ILE A 482 -45.78 -8.65 -43.34
CA ILE A 482 -46.86 -8.23 -42.47
C ILE A 482 -48.05 -9.11 -42.84
N LEU A 483 -48.37 -10.06 -41.99
CA LEU A 483 -49.48 -10.98 -42.15
C LEU A 483 -50.68 -10.39 -41.42
N ILE A 484 -51.82 -10.38 -42.10
CA ILE A 484 -53.11 -10.06 -41.52
C ILE A 484 -53.87 -11.38 -41.42
N LEU A 485 -54.10 -11.83 -40.20
CA LEU A 485 -54.86 -13.04 -39.87
C LEU A 485 -56.30 -12.64 -39.61
N GLN A 486 -57.21 -13.19 -40.41
CA GLN A 486 -58.61 -12.75 -40.43
C GLN A 486 -59.53 -13.79 -39.82
#